data_AF-A0A352UEI9-F1
#
_entry.id   AF-A0A352UEI9-F1
#
_cell.length_a   1.000
_cell.length_b   1.000
_cell.length_c   1.000
_cell.angle_alpha   90.00
_cell.angle_beta   90.00
_cell.angle_gamma   90.00
#
_symmetry.space_group_name_H-M   'P 1'
#
loop_
_entity.id
_entity.type
_entity.pdbx_description
1 polymer ?
#
loop_
_entity_poly.entity_id
_entity_poly.type
_entity_poly.pdbx_seq_one_letter_code
_entity_poly.pdbx_strand_id
1 'polypeptide(L)'
;MKRTCILLGLNGDSQLRYTDDRQMGMFYYVSNDQLNEGPGLNDQGPDVLDDIDLEDFKSRFKGFHGEIKGILTCGSVLSGIGN
;
A
#
# COMPACT_ATOMS: atom_id res chain seq x y z
N MET A 1 -23.46 -8.87 5.25
CA MET A 1 -23.32 -7.54 5.87
C MET A 1 -21.84 -7.34 6.08
N LYS A 2 -21.25 -6.23 5.59
CA LYS A 2 -19.79 -6.02 5.72
C LYS A 2 -19.42 -5.84 7.20
N ARG A 3 -18.44 -6.59 7.70
CA ARG A 3 -17.95 -6.52 9.09
C ARG A 3 -17.16 -5.23 9.30
N THR A 4 -17.59 -4.40 10.24
CA THR A 4 -16.79 -3.25 10.70
C THR A 4 -15.70 -3.75 11.64
N CYS A 5 -14.45 -3.46 11.30
CA CYS A 5 -13.27 -3.86 12.08
C CYS A 5 -12.72 -2.70 12.92
N ILE A 6 -12.81 -1.47 12.41
CA ILE A 6 -12.40 -0.26 13.13
C ILE A 6 -13.50 0.79 12.98
N LEU A 7 -13.80 1.48 14.07
CA LEU A 7 -14.70 2.63 14.11
C LEU A 7 -14.00 3.75 14.87
N LEU A 8 -13.78 4.87 14.21
CA LEU A 8 -13.30 6.10 14.82
C LEU A 8 -14.46 7.08 14.92
N GLY A 9 -14.82 7.43 16.16
CA GLY A 9 -15.78 8.49 16.43
C GLY A 9 -15.15 9.86 16.20
N LEU A 10 -15.83 10.70 15.45
CA LEU A 10 -15.43 12.08 15.17
C LEU A 10 -16.37 13.04 15.91
N ASN A 11 -15.94 14.29 16.07
CA ASN A 11 -16.78 15.32 16.65
C ASN A 11 -18.09 15.50 15.83
N GLY A 12 -19.18 15.80 16.51
CA GLY A 12 -20.49 15.97 15.88
C GLY A 12 -21.13 14.67 15.40
N ASP A 13 -21.01 13.60 16.19
CA ASP A 13 -21.60 12.26 15.98
C ASP A 13 -21.20 11.54 14.67
N SER A 14 -20.26 12.10 13.93
CA SER A 14 -19.73 11.51 12.71
C SER A 14 -18.81 10.33 13.01
N GLN A 15 -18.71 9.39 12.07
CA GLN A 15 -17.91 8.17 12.27
C GLN A 15 -17.15 7.82 10.99
N LEU A 16 -15.87 7.47 11.14
CA LEU A 16 -15.09 6.78 10.11
C LEU A 16 -15.10 5.27 10.42
N ARG A 17 -15.51 4.46 9.45
CA ARG A 17 -15.59 3.00 9.62
C ARG A 17 -14.72 2.31 8.58
N TYR A 18 -13.79 1.48 9.05
CA TYR A 18 -13.08 0.52 8.22
C TYR A 18 -13.81 -0.82 8.26
N THR A 19 -14.19 -1.33 7.09
CA THR A 19 -14.89 -2.61 6.96
C THR A 19 -14.07 -3.61 6.18
N ASP A 20 -13.88 -4.80 6.73
CA ASP A 20 -13.15 -5.89 6.09
C ASP A 20 -13.74 -7.24 6.52
N ASP A 21 -14.41 -7.91 5.59
CA ASP A 21 -15.01 -9.23 5.82
C ASP A 21 -13.97 -10.34 5.94
N ARG A 22 -12.83 -10.19 5.26
CA ARG A 22 -11.77 -11.21 5.23
C ARG A 22 -10.76 -11.05 6.36
N GLN A 23 -10.79 -9.91 7.05
CA GLN A 23 -9.86 -9.55 8.14
C GLN A 23 -8.38 -9.71 7.72
N MET A 24 -8.06 -9.28 6.50
CA MET A 24 -6.70 -9.28 5.97
C MET A 24 -6.03 -7.90 6.05
N GLY A 25 -6.80 -6.85 6.30
CA GLY A 25 -6.29 -5.50 6.48
C GLY A 25 -5.42 -5.35 7.72
N MET A 26 -4.35 -4.57 7.58
CA MET A 26 -3.48 -4.18 8.68
C MET A 26 -3.73 -2.71 9.05
N PHE A 27 -3.69 -2.40 10.34
CA PHE A 27 -3.84 -1.04 10.85
C PHE A 27 -2.72 -0.75 11.84
N TYR A 28 -1.99 0.34 11.60
CA TYR A 28 -0.87 0.77 12.43
C TYR A 28 -1.20 2.12 13.07
N TYR A 29 -0.91 2.25 14.36
CA TYR A 29 -0.93 3.53 15.07
C TYR A 29 0.51 3.85 15.45
N VAL A 30 1.08 4.84 14.79
CA VAL A 30 2.49 5.22 14.87
C VAL A 30 2.60 6.73 15.04
N SER A 31 3.67 7.19 15.70
CA SER A 31 4.04 8.60 15.67
C SER A 31 4.73 8.96 14.35
N ASN A 32 4.88 10.26 14.06
CA ASN A 32 5.49 10.71 12.81
C ASN A 32 6.93 10.22 12.62
N ASP A 33 7.70 10.13 13.71
CA ASP A 33 9.06 9.59 13.73
C ASP A 33 9.13 8.08 13.47
N GLN A 34 8.02 7.37 13.69
CA GLN A 34 7.90 5.92 13.48
C GLN A 34 7.29 5.55 12.12
N LEU A 35 6.95 6.52 11.26
CA LEU A 35 6.33 6.24 9.96
C LEU A 35 7.18 5.30 9.10
N ASN A 36 8.51 5.46 9.18
CA ASN A 36 9.47 4.62 8.47
C ASN A 36 9.76 3.28 9.18
N GLU A 37 9.14 2.99 10.33
CA GLU A 37 9.32 1.72 11.03
C GLU A 37 8.19 0.72 10.73
N GLY A 38 7.13 1.19 10.07
CA GLY A 38 5.97 0.37 9.70
C GLY A 38 6.35 -0.73 8.70
N PRO A 39 6.00 -2.01 8.97
CA PRO A 39 6.26 -3.12 8.05
C PRO A 39 5.68 -2.84 6.66
N GLY A 40 6.52 -2.90 5.63
CA GLY A 40 6.11 -2.76 4.23
C GLY A 40 5.72 -1.36 3.78
N LEU A 41 5.92 -0.31 4.59
CA LEU A 41 5.75 1.09 4.17
C LEU A 41 6.98 1.62 3.41
N ASN A 42 8.19 1.31 3.87
CA ASN A 42 9.42 1.76 3.22
C ASN A 42 9.85 0.93 2.02
N ASP A 43 9.36 -0.30 1.93
CA ASP A 43 9.76 -1.22 0.88
C ASP A 43 8.98 -1.01 -0.42
N GLN A 44 8.08 -0.02 -0.44
CA GLN A 44 7.27 0.30 -1.61
C GLN A 44 8.06 1.10 -2.65
N GLY A 45 7.89 0.73 -3.91
CA GLY A 45 8.26 1.56 -5.03
C GLY A 45 7.33 2.79 -5.13
N PRO A 46 7.61 3.71 -6.07
CA PRO A 46 6.78 4.88 -6.31
C PRO A 46 5.35 4.46 -6.70
N ASP A 47 4.41 5.38 -6.53
CA ASP A 47 3.02 5.15 -6.92
C ASP A 47 2.96 5.00 -8.45
N VAL A 48 2.15 4.06 -8.93
CA VAL A 48 1.96 3.83 -10.37
C VAL A 48 1.41 5.06 -11.11
N LEU A 49 0.80 6.01 -10.40
CA LEU A 49 0.27 7.26 -10.94
C LEU A 49 1.26 8.42 -10.87
N ASP A 50 2.44 8.23 -10.27
CA ASP A 50 3.51 9.23 -10.29
C ASP A 50 4.04 9.43 -11.71
N ASP A 51 4.53 10.64 -12.00
CA ASP A 51 5.15 10.95 -13.29
C ASP A 51 6.55 10.31 -13.34
N ILE A 52 6.66 9.17 -14.02
CA ILE A 52 7.89 8.41 -14.20
C ILE A 52 8.16 8.27 -15.69
N ASP A 53 9.37 8.61 -16.12
CA ASP A 53 9.75 8.43 -17.50
C ASP A 53 10.01 6.95 -17.85
N LEU A 54 10.11 6.65 -19.14
CA LEU A 54 10.28 5.29 -19.63
C LEU A 54 11.60 4.64 -19.16
N GLU A 55 12.67 5.41 -19.02
CA GLU A 55 13.98 4.87 -18.66
C GLU A 55 14.08 4.58 -17.17
N ASP A 56 13.54 5.48 -16.34
CA ASP A 56 13.35 5.25 -14.91
C ASP A 56 12.45 4.05 -14.67
N PHE A 57 11.33 3.95 -15.39
CA PHE A 57 10.45 2.78 -15.34
C PHE A 57 11.22 1.49 -15.64
N LYS A 58 11.94 1.40 -16.77
CA LYS A 58 12.74 0.23 -17.13
C LYS A 58 13.81 -0.10 -16.08
N SER A 59 14.45 0.93 -15.51
CA SER A 59 15.51 0.75 -14.52
C SER A 59 15.02 0.00 -13.28
N ARG A 60 13.75 0.18 -12.89
CA ARG A 60 13.14 -0.46 -11.71
C ARG A 60 12.94 -1.97 -11.87
N PHE A 61 12.88 -2.47 -13.10
CA PHE A 61 12.85 -3.92 -13.36
C PHE A 61 14.22 -4.58 -13.20
N LYS A 62 15.31 -3.80 -13.16
CA LYS A 62 16.67 -4.35 -13.01
C LYS A 62 16.79 -5.02 -11.63
N GLY A 63 17.15 -6.30 -11.62
CA GLY A 63 17.33 -7.10 -10.39
C GLY A 63 16.15 -8.01 -10.07
N PHE A 64 14.99 -7.80 -10.68
CA PHE A 64 13.84 -8.69 -10.59
C PHE A 64 13.89 -9.73 -11.71
N HIS A 65 13.71 -11.00 -11.36
CA HIS A 65 13.77 -12.12 -12.29
C HIS A 65 12.47 -12.93 -12.19
N GLY A 66 11.87 -13.28 -13.33
CA GLY A 66 10.64 -14.04 -13.38
C GLY A 66 9.66 -13.56 -14.45
N GLU A 67 8.40 -13.99 -14.33
CA GLU A 67 7.32 -13.55 -15.22
C GLU A 67 6.95 -12.09 -14.98
N ILE A 68 6.68 -11.35 -16.06
CA ILE A 68 6.40 -9.90 -15.98
C ILE A 68 5.21 -9.58 -15.08
N LYS A 69 4.19 -10.44 -15.05
CA LYS A 69 3.02 -10.26 -14.18
C LYS A 69 3.43 -10.24 -12.71
N GLY A 70 4.23 -11.22 -12.27
CA GLY A 70 4.70 -11.32 -10.89
C GLY A 70 5.56 -10.12 -10.49
N ILE A 71 6.39 -9.64 -11.41
CA ILE A 71 7.22 -8.45 -11.20
C ILE A 71 6.34 -7.19 -11.07
N LEU A 72 5.33 -7.01 -11.92
CA LEU A 72 4.42 -5.85 -11.86
C LEU A 72 3.56 -5.82 -10.59
N THR A 73 3.15 -6.98 -10.07
CA THR A 73 2.40 -7.06 -8.80
C THR A 73 3.29 -6.96 -7.56
N CYS A 74 4.61 -6.84 -7.72
CA CYS A 74 5.53 -6.65 -6.62
C CYS A 74 5.57 -5.18 -6.22
N GLY A 75 5.00 -4.85 -5.07
CA GLY A 75 4.87 -3.46 -4.59
C GLY A 75 6.18 -2.68 -4.45
N SER A 76 7.34 -3.36 -4.42
CA SER A 76 8.66 -2.73 -4.37
C SER A 76 9.17 -2.25 -5.74
N VAL A 77 8.63 -2.80 -6.85
CA VAL A 77 8.91 -2.31 -8.21
C VAL A 77 8.11 -1.03 -8.43
N LEU A 78 6.79 -1.15 -8.27
CA LEU A 78 5.79 -0.09 -8.37
C LEU A 78 4.68 -0.43 -7.38
N SER A 79 4.23 0.55 -6.61
CA SER A 79 3.12 0.37 -5.69
C SER A 79 1.78 0.62 -6.39
N GLY A 80 0.72 -0.03 -5.90
CA GLY A 80 -0.65 0.16 -6.41
C GLY A 80 -1.11 -0.80 -7.51
N ILE A 81 -0.27 -1.72 -8.00
CA ILE A 81 -0.66 -2.73 -8.99
C ILE A 81 -1.15 -4.02 -8.31
N GLY A 82 -2.42 -4.36 -8.55
CA GLY A 82 -3.05 -5.60 -8.09
C GLY A 82 -3.16 -6.69 -9.17
N ASN A 83 -3.66 -7.86 -8.77
CA ASN A 83 -3.97 -8.97 -9.68
C ASN A 83 -5.22 -8.76 -10.53
#